data_AF-A0A1J5PLE4-F1
#
_entry.id   AF-A0A1J5PLE4-F1
#
_cell.length_a   1.000
_cell.length_b   1.000
_cell.length_c   1.000
_cell.angle_alpha   90.00
_cell.angle_beta   90.00
_cell.angle_gamma   90.00
#
_symmetry.space_group_name_H-M   'P 1'
#
loop_
_entity.id
_entity.type
_entity.pdbx_description
1 polymer ?
#
loop_
_entity_poly.entity_id
_entity_poly.type
_entity_poly.pdbx_seq_one_letter_code
_entity_poly.pdbx_strand_id
1 'polypeptide(L)'
;MNYYLNKLMTYHQVHQMEREGFSIQKIADYLVMDWRTAKHLLSLTEQEYLNEQEKIPGRKRSLELYEEFVKEKLLLHPGTPAAQMHDWLKEHHSDFPAVSQKTVFNFVHSVRGKYNILKAKAVREYCCVAELPYGLQAQVDFGFYNMATTLGKT
;
A
#
# COMPACT_ATOMS: atom_id res chain seq x y z
N MET A 1 -2.52 19.59 3.89
CA MET A 1 -1.37 20.44 3.53
C MET A 1 -0.33 19.60 2.82
N ASN A 2 0.14 20.04 1.65
CA ASN A 2 1.15 19.34 0.87
C ASN A 2 2.52 19.49 1.59
N TYR A 3 3.12 18.41 2.07
CA TYR A 3 4.36 18.42 2.85
C TYR A 3 5.49 19.20 2.15
N TYR A 4 5.55 19.10 0.82
CA TYR A 4 6.49 19.81 -0.03
C TYR A 4 6.30 21.33 -0.03
N LEU A 5 5.04 21.80 -0.05
CA LEU A 5 4.73 23.24 -0.04
C LEU A 5 5.17 23.90 1.27
N ASN A 6 4.90 23.26 2.41
CA ASN A 6 5.32 23.79 3.71
C ASN A 6 6.83 23.98 3.78
N LYS A 7 7.59 23.00 3.28
CA LYS A 7 9.06 23.04 3.24
C LYS A 7 9.60 24.19 2.37
N LEU A 8 9.04 24.36 1.17
CA LEU A 8 9.38 25.48 0.29
C LEU A 8 9.05 26.84 0.92
N MET A 9 7.88 26.96 1.56
CA MET A 9 7.50 28.17 2.27
C MET A 9 8.50 28.51 3.38
N THR A 10 8.92 27.51 4.16
CA THR A 10 9.95 27.69 5.21
C THR A 10 11.29 28.14 4.62
N TYR A 11 11.73 27.55 3.51
CA TYR A 11 12.96 27.97 2.81
C TYR A 11 12.89 29.45 2.38
N HIS A 12 11.84 29.86 1.68
CA HIS A 12 11.69 31.25 1.25
C HIS A 12 11.57 32.21 2.43
N GLN A 13 10.91 31.81 3.52
CA GLN A 13 10.77 32.62 4.72
C GLN A 13 12.11 32.86 5.42
N VAL A 14 12.99 31.84 5.48
CA VAL A 14 14.36 31.98 5.99
C VAL A 14 15.15 33.01 5.17
N HIS A 15 15.12 32.92 3.84
CA HIS A 15 15.79 33.88 2.96
C HIS A 15 15.14 35.28 2.97
N GLN A 16 13.84 35.38 3.25
CA GLN A 16 13.19 36.68 3.42
C GLN A 16 13.68 37.37 4.69
N MET A 17 13.71 36.66 5.81
CA MET A 17 14.16 37.23 7.09
C MET A 17 15.65 37.60 7.10
N GLU A 18 16.48 36.87 6.36
CA GLU A 18 17.89 37.21 6.18
C GLU A 18 18.05 38.50 5.35
N ARG A 19 17.27 38.68 4.28
CA ARG A 19 17.20 39.94 3.52
C ARG A 19 16.69 41.12 4.34
N GLU A 20 15.82 40.87 5.32
CA GLU A 20 15.34 41.86 6.29
C GLU A 20 16.38 42.20 7.38
N GLY A 21 17.53 41.51 7.40
CA GLY A 21 18.66 41.80 8.28
C GLY A 21 18.61 41.09 9.65
N PHE A 22 17.77 40.06 9.80
CA PHE A 22 17.73 39.29 11.05
C PHE A 22 18.93 38.35 11.19
N SER A 23 19.46 38.25 12.42
CA SER A 23 20.50 37.27 12.75
C SER A 23 19.97 35.83 12.64
N ILE A 24 20.84 34.88 12.32
CA ILE A 24 20.49 33.44 12.19
C ILE A 24 19.78 32.89 13.45
N GLN A 25 20.21 33.30 14.66
CA GLN A 25 19.56 32.88 15.91
C GLN A 25 18.10 33.35 15.99
N LYS A 26 17.85 34.63 15.69
CA LYS A 26 16.50 35.19 15.69
C LYS A 26 15.58 34.55 14.63
N ILE A 27 16.13 34.17 13.48
CA ILE A 27 15.39 33.41 12.45
C ILE A 27 15.02 32.02 12.97
N ALA A 28 15.97 31.33 13.60
CA ALA A 28 15.77 30.01 14.17
C ALA A 28 14.73 30.00 15.30
N ASP A 29 14.79 31.00 16.19
CA ASP A 29 13.83 31.18 17.29
C ASP A 29 12.42 31.50 16.76
N TYR A 30 12.31 32.35 15.73
CA TYR A 30 11.03 32.73 15.14
C TYR A 30 10.35 31.56 14.41
N LEU A 31 11.12 30.76 13.67
CA LEU A 31 10.62 29.60 12.93
C LEU A 31 10.62 28.30 13.73
N VAL A 32 11.04 28.35 15.00
CA VAL A 32 11.10 27.20 15.92
C VAL A 32 11.90 26.05 15.30
N MET A 33 13.13 26.31 14.87
CA MET A 33 14.05 25.33 14.27
C MET A 33 15.47 25.44 14.85
N ASP A 34 16.31 24.43 14.58
CA ASP A 34 17.72 24.49 14.97
C ASP A 34 18.47 25.55 14.13
N TRP A 35 19.30 26.36 14.78
CA TRP A 35 20.13 27.38 14.13
C TRP A 35 21.05 26.79 13.05
N ARG A 36 21.48 25.53 13.20
CA ARG A 36 22.26 24.79 12.19
C ARG A 36 21.43 24.54 10.94
N THR A 37 20.13 24.24 11.09
CA THR A 37 19.21 24.07 9.97
C THR A 37 18.96 25.40 9.27
N ALA A 38 18.72 26.48 10.03
CA ALA A 38 18.59 27.82 9.45
C ALA A 38 19.85 28.24 8.67
N LYS A 39 21.04 28.01 9.24
CA LYS A 39 22.33 28.28 8.59
C LYS A 39 22.51 27.44 7.31
N HIS A 40 22.14 26.17 7.35
CA HIS A 40 22.23 25.28 6.20
C HIS A 40 21.29 25.71 5.07
N LEU A 41 20.05 26.07 5.39
CA LEU A 41 19.09 26.60 4.40
C LEU A 41 19.62 27.87 3.72
N LEU A 42 20.20 28.79 4.49
CA LEU A 42 20.81 30.02 3.93
C LEU A 42 22.03 29.74 3.04
N SER A 43 22.75 28.65 3.29
CA SER A 43 23.91 28.27 2.46
C SER A 43 23.53 27.61 1.15
N LEU A 44 22.27 27.16 1.00
CA LEU A 44 21.77 26.48 -0.19
C LEU A 44 21.12 27.48 -1.14
N THR A 45 21.47 27.36 -2.42
CA THR A 45 20.70 28.04 -3.48
C THR A 45 19.34 27.37 -3.69
N GLU A 46 18.40 28.08 -4.30
CA GLU A 46 17.06 27.55 -4.54
C GLU A 46 17.11 26.27 -5.39
N GLN A 47 17.98 26.22 -6.38
CA GLN A 47 18.20 25.04 -7.22
C GLN A 47 18.76 23.86 -6.42
N GLU A 48 19.72 24.10 -5.53
CA GLU A 48 20.29 23.05 -4.67
C GLU A 48 19.25 22.52 -3.68
N TYR A 49 18.45 23.40 -3.08
CA TYR A 49 17.37 23.01 -2.18
C TYR A 49 16.32 22.15 -2.88
N LEU A 50 15.88 22.55 -4.09
CA LEU A 50 14.96 21.78 -4.91
C LEU A 50 15.54 20.40 -5.25
N ASN A 51 16.81 20.36 -5.67
CA ASN A 51 17.51 19.11 -5.93
C ASN A 51 17.61 18.22 -4.69
N GLU A 52 17.86 18.78 -3.50
CA GLU A 52 17.88 18.01 -2.25
C GLU A 52 16.50 17.44 -1.89
N GLN A 53 15.43 18.22 -2.11
CA GLN A 53 14.08 17.71 -1.90
C GLN A 53 13.70 16.58 -2.88
N GLU A 54 14.15 16.67 -4.13
CA GLU A 54 13.97 15.60 -5.12
C GLU A 54 14.84 14.37 -4.81
N LYS A 55 16.04 14.60 -4.27
CA LYS A 55 17.00 13.54 -3.95
C LYS A 55 16.69 12.75 -2.71
N ILE A 56 15.72 13.14 -1.85
CA ILE A 56 15.34 12.37 -0.65
C ILE A 56 15.06 10.95 -1.11
N PRO A 57 16.00 10.02 -0.90
CA PRO A 57 15.90 8.74 -1.55
C PRO A 57 14.82 8.00 -0.79
N GLY A 58 13.74 7.65 -1.51
CA GLY A 58 12.88 6.58 -1.04
C GLY A 58 13.77 5.42 -0.63
N ARG A 59 13.48 4.79 0.53
CA ARG A 59 14.19 3.60 0.99
C ARG A 59 14.39 2.65 -0.20
N LYS A 60 15.64 2.30 -0.50
CA LYS A 60 15.98 1.34 -1.58
C LYS A 60 15.07 0.12 -1.44
N ARG A 61 14.24 -0.13 -2.45
CA ARG A 61 13.30 -1.25 -2.39
C ARG A 61 14.02 -2.48 -2.94
N SER A 62 14.35 -3.43 -2.07
CA SER A 62 15.04 -4.67 -2.44
C SER A 62 14.29 -5.49 -3.52
N LEU A 63 12.97 -5.28 -3.64
CA LEU A 63 12.12 -5.98 -4.60
C LEU A 63 12.13 -5.37 -6.00
N GLU A 64 12.67 -4.16 -6.20
CA GLU A 64 12.69 -3.47 -7.52
C GLU A 64 13.39 -4.31 -8.61
N LEU A 65 14.38 -5.12 -8.25
CA LEU A 65 15.08 -6.00 -9.18
C LEU A 65 14.17 -7.05 -9.84
N TYR A 66 13.07 -7.42 -9.17
CA TYR A 66 12.12 -8.43 -9.64
C TYR A 66 10.90 -7.81 -10.35
N GLU A 67 10.93 -6.50 -10.64
CA GLU A 67 9.81 -5.78 -11.24
C GLU A 67 9.43 -6.35 -12.61
N GLU A 68 10.43 -6.66 -13.45
CA GLU A 68 10.21 -7.19 -14.79
C GLU A 68 9.52 -8.55 -14.76
N PHE A 69 9.98 -9.45 -13.89
CA PHE A 69 9.35 -10.76 -13.68
C PHE A 69 7.89 -10.64 -13.25
N VAL A 70 7.61 -9.78 -12.26
CA VAL A 70 6.24 -9.57 -11.77
C VAL A 70 5.36 -8.96 -12.85
N LYS A 71 5.89 -8.01 -13.64
CA LYS A 71 5.17 -7.40 -14.77
C LYS A 71 4.79 -8.46 -15.81
N GLU A 72 5.72 -9.27 -16.27
CA GLU A 72 5.46 -10.31 -17.28
C GLU A 72 4.38 -11.30 -16.81
N LYS A 73 4.48 -11.77 -15.56
CA LYS A 73 3.48 -12.68 -14.99
C LYS A 73 2.11 -12.02 -14.82
N LEU A 74 2.05 -10.74 -14.44
CA LEU A 74 0.79 -10.00 -14.32
C LEU A 74 0.14 -9.69 -15.66
N LEU A 75 0.93 -9.53 -16.74
CA LEU A 75 0.40 -9.37 -18.09
C LEU A 75 -0.23 -10.66 -18.59
N LEU A 76 0.40 -11.81 -18.32
CA LEU A 76 -0.14 -13.13 -18.68
C LEU A 76 -1.36 -13.50 -17.83
N HIS A 77 -1.32 -13.19 -16.53
CA HIS A 77 -2.36 -13.55 -15.57
C HIS A 77 -2.73 -12.35 -14.67
N PRO A 78 -3.58 -11.41 -15.15
CA PRO A 78 -3.96 -10.19 -14.41
C PRO A 78 -4.71 -10.44 -13.10
N GLY A 79 -5.34 -11.60 -12.96
CA GLY A 79 -6.09 -12.02 -11.76
C GLY A 79 -5.20 -12.50 -10.59
N THR A 80 -3.91 -12.73 -10.82
CA THR A 80 -3.02 -13.37 -9.84
C THR A 80 -2.96 -12.60 -8.51
N PRO A 81 -3.25 -13.23 -7.37
CA PRO A 81 -3.11 -12.62 -6.05
C PRO A 81 -1.63 -12.46 -5.67
N ALA A 82 -1.32 -11.47 -4.82
CA ALA A 82 0.05 -11.21 -4.40
C ALA A 82 0.68 -12.38 -3.62
N ALA A 83 -0.13 -13.21 -2.95
CA ALA A 83 0.35 -14.43 -2.30
C ALA A 83 0.92 -15.43 -3.31
N GLN A 84 0.18 -15.71 -4.39
CA GLN A 84 0.66 -16.58 -5.47
C GLN A 84 1.89 -16.01 -6.17
N MET A 85 1.95 -14.68 -6.36
CA MET A 85 3.13 -14.02 -6.90
C MET A 85 4.36 -14.18 -5.99
N HIS A 86 4.16 -14.17 -4.66
CA HIS A 86 5.24 -14.41 -3.71
C HIS A 86 5.82 -15.81 -3.84
N ASP A 87 4.96 -16.81 -4.03
CA ASP A 87 5.41 -18.20 -4.20
C ASP A 87 6.16 -18.35 -5.53
N TRP A 88 5.67 -17.78 -6.62
CA TRP A 88 6.39 -17.76 -7.90
C TRP A 88 7.77 -17.07 -7.80
N LEU A 89 7.86 -15.97 -7.06
CA LEU A 89 9.13 -15.27 -6.84
C LEU A 89 10.15 -16.15 -6.10
N LYS A 90 9.70 -16.93 -5.11
CA LYS A 90 10.57 -17.88 -4.40
C LYS A 90 10.98 -19.06 -5.27
N GLU A 91 10.07 -19.56 -6.11
CA GLU A 91 10.32 -20.70 -6.99
C GLU A 91 11.30 -20.37 -8.11
N HIS A 92 11.19 -19.17 -8.69
CA HIS A 92 12.00 -18.77 -9.86
C HIS A 92 13.32 -18.07 -9.48
N HIS A 93 13.45 -17.60 -8.23
CA HIS A 93 14.66 -16.93 -7.75
C HIS A 93 15.15 -17.57 -6.44
N SER A 94 16.25 -18.33 -6.53
CA SER A 94 16.92 -18.92 -5.35
C SER A 94 17.41 -17.87 -4.36
N ASP A 95 17.79 -16.69 -4.86
CA ASP A 95 18.39 -15.61 -4.08
C ASP A 95 17.34 -14.60 -3.57
N PHE A 96 16.06 -14.97 -3.58
CA PHE A 96 14.97 -14.09 -3.17
C PHE A 96 15.09 -13.72 -1.69
N PRO A 97 15.10 -12.42 -1.33
CA PRO A 97 15.28 -12.00 0.05
C PRO A 97 14.09 -12.40 0.93
N ALA A 98 14.36 -12.70 2.20
CA ALA A 98 13.32 -12.96 3.18
C ALA A 98 12.50 -11.68 3.44
N VAL A 99 11.30 -11.61 2.86
CA VAL A 99 10.38 -10.47 2.97
C VAL A 99 9.02 -10.88 3.52
N SER A 100 8.35 -9.92 4.18
CA SER A 100 6.98 -10.14 4.67
C SER A 100 5.99 -10.20 3.49
N GLN A 101 4.90 -10.96 3.65
CA GLN A 101 3.82 -11.01 2.65
C GLN A 101 3.25 -9.62 2.35
N LYS A 102 3.19 -8.73 3.34
CA LYS A 102 2.72 -7.35 3.17
C LYS A 102 3.66 -6.54 2.27
N THR A 103 4.97 -6.77 2.37
CA THR A 103 5.96 -6.11 1.49
C THR A 103 5.74 -6.51 0.03
N VAL A 104 5.55 -7.82 -0.22
CA VAL A 104 5.26 -8.33 -1.57
C VAL A 104 3.92 -7.82 -2.09
N PHE A 105 2.90 -7.77 -1.23
CA PHE A 105 1.60 -7.18 -1.58
C PHE A 105 1.73 -5.73 -2.04
N ASN A 106 2.41 -4.89 -1.26
CA ASN A 106 2.64 -3.49 -1.61
C ASN A 106 3.44 -3.35 -2.90
N PHE A 107 4.43 -4.22 -3.11
CA PHE A 107 5.23 -4.26 -4.33
C PHE A 107 4.38 -4.60 -5.56
N VAL A 108 3.65 -5.72 -5.52
CA VAL A 108 2.73 -6.12 -6.62
C VAL A 108 1.68 -5.06 -6.89
N HIS A 109 1.15 -4.42 -5.85
CA HIS A 109 0.19 -3.32 -6.00
C HIS A 109 0.83 -2.09 -6.68
N SER A 110 2.06 -1.72 -6.29
CA SER A 110 2.82 -0.64 -6.94
C SER A 110 3.10 -0.94 -8.41
N VAL A 111 3.46 -2.18 -8.75
CA VAL A 111 3.69 -2.61 -10.15
C VAL A 111 2.40 -2.52 -10.96
N ARG A 112 1.28 -3.00 -10.41
CA ARG A 112 -0.05 -2.86 -11.06
C ARG A 112 -0.40 -1.39 -11.31
N GLY A 113 -0.16 -0.50 -10.35
CA GLY A 113 -0.39 0.93 -10.51
C GLY A 113 0.50 1.56 -11.59
N LYS A 114 1.79 1.20 -11.61
CA LYS A 114 2.77 1.73 -12.57
C LYS A 114 2.46 1.34 -14.02
N TYR A 115 2.02 0.10 -14.25
CA TYR A 115 1.68 -0.40 -15.58
C TYR A 115 0.18 -0.40 -15.89
N ASN A 116 -0.65 0.20 -15.02
CA ASN A 116 -2.10 0.27 -15.13
C ASN A 116 -2.78 -1.11 -15.37
N ILE A 117 -2.29 -2.15 -14.67
CA ILE A 117 -2.82 -3.52 -14.81
C ILE A 117 -4.02 -3.69 -13.88
N LEU A 118 -5.21 -3.72 -14.46
CA LEU A 118 -6.45 -3.92 -13.72
C LEU A 118 -6.48 -5.31 -13.08
N LYS A 119 -6.83 -5.37 -11.79
CA LYS A 119 -7.11 -6.63 -11.13
C LYS A 119 -8.49 -7.12 -11.57
N ALA A 120 -8.52 -8.25 -12.27
CA ALA A 120 -9.78 -8.94 -12.54
C ALA A 120 -10.46 -9.21 -11.19
N LYS A 121 -11.69 -8.70 -11.03
CA LYS A 121 -12.51 -9.02 -9.87
C LYS A 121 -12.89 -10.49 -10.00
N ALA A 122 -12.50 -11.30 -9.03
CA ALA A 122 -13.03 -12.64 -8.90
C ALA A 122 -14.51 -12.50 -8.54
N VAL A 123 -15.38 -12.58 -9.54
CA VAL A 123 -16.81 -12.76 -9.30
C VAL A 123 -16.95 -14.19 -8.79
N ARG A 124 -17.45 -14.36 -7.56
CA ARG A 124 -17.83 -15.69 -7.09
C ARG A 124 -18.97 -16.17 -7.97
N GLU A 125 -18.74 -17.25 -8.70
CA GLU A 125 -19.76 -17.88 -9.55
C GLU A 125 -20.94 -18.41 -8.71
N TYR A 126 -20.63 -18.85 -7.47
CA TYR A 126 -21.62 -19.32 -6.52
C TYR A 126 -21.57 -18.46 -5.25
N CYS A 127 -22.72 -17.92 -4.87
CA CYS A 127 -22.91 -17.20 -3.62
C CYS A 127 -24.15 -17.76 -2.90
N CYS A 128 -24.25 -17.52 -1.60
CA CYS A 128 -25.45 -17.88 -0.85
C CYS A 128 -26.62 -17.10 -1.44
N VAL A 129 -27.67 -17.81 -1.84
CA VAL A 129 -28.93 -17.21 -2.29
C VAL A 129 -29.50 -16.43 -1.13
N ALA A 130 -29.97 -15.20 -1.37
CA ALA A 130 -30.60 -14.39 -0.33
C ALA A 130 -31.81 -15.15 0.25
N GLU A 131 -31.91 -15.21 1.58
CA GLU A 131 -33.06 -15.81 2.25
C GLU A 131 -34.34 -15.07 1.85
N LEU A 132 -35.36 -15.82 1.46
CA LEU A 132 -36.67 -15.26 1.13
C LEU A 132 -37.36 -14.76 2.41
N PRO A 133 -38.22 -13.73 2.31
CA PRO A 133 -39.05 -13.30 3.42
C PRO A 133 -39.80 -14.46 4.09
N TYR A 134 -40.05 -14.30 5.39
CA TYR A 134 -40.76 -15.29 6.19
C TYR A 134 -42.07 -15.73 5.51
N GLY A 135 -42.27 -17.05 5.38
CA GLY A 135 -43.46 -17.65 4.77
C GLY A 135 -43.37 -17.90 3.25
N LEU A 136 -42.33 -17.42 2.56
CA LEU A 136 -42.13 -17.70 1.13
C LEU A 136 -41.22 -18.92 0.88
N GLN A 137 -40.42 -19.30 1.87
CA GLN A 137 -39.61 -20.51 1.84
C GLN A 137 -39.66 -21.19 3.21
N ALA A 138 -39.78 -22.51 3.20
CA ALA A 138 -39.66 -23.34 4.40
C ALA A 138 -38.77 -24.53 4.07
N GLN A 139 -37.87 -24.87 4.99
CA GLN A 139 -37.14 -26.13 4.93
C GLN A 139 -37.98 -27.21 5.60
N VAL A 140 -38.24 -28.30 4.88
CA VAL A 140 -38.95 -29.46 5.41
C VAL A 140 -37.93 -30.58 5.54
N ASP A 141 -37.54 -30.86 6.78
CA ASP A 141 -36.70 -32.03 7.08
C ASP A 141 -37.61 -33.23 7.26
N PHE A 142 -37.44 -34.24 6.40
CA PHE A 142 -38.14 -35.51 6.54
C PHE A 142 -37.37 -36.41 7.51
N GLY A 143 -38.00 -36.71 8.65
CA GLY A 143 -37.54 -37.73 9.58
C GLY A 143 -38.37 -39.01 9.45
N PHE A 144 -37.78 -40.14 9.83
CA PHE A 144 -38.53 -41.36 10.11
C PHE A 144 -38.44 -41.68 11.60
N TYR A 145 -39.53 -42.22 12.14
CA TYR A 145 -39.56 -42.73 13.50
C TYR A 145 -40.26 -44.08 13.52
N ASN A 146 -39.68 -45.03 14.25
CA ASN A 146 -40.24 -46.37 14.39
C ASN A 146 -41.22 -46.38 15.56
N MET A 147 -42.49 -46.70 15.30
CA MET A 147 -43.51 -46.84 16.34
C MET A 147 -43.80 -48.31 16.63
N ALA A 148 -43.99 -48.64 17.90
CA ALA A 148 -44.44 -49.97 18.30
C ALA A 148 -45.92 -50.15 17.94
N THR A 149 -46.25 -51.26 17.26
CA THR A 149 -47.65 -51.64 17.02
C THR A 149 -48.30 -52.19 18.29
N THR A 150 -49.64 -52.21 18.34
CA THR A 150 -50.43 -52.73 19.48
C THR A 150 -50.18 -54.20 19.82
N LEU A 151 -49.45 -54.92 18.97
CA LEU A 151 -49.00 -56.30 19.18
C LEU A 151 -47.56 -56.39 19.73
N GLY A 152 -46.94 -55.25 20.10
CA GLY A 152 -45.67 -55.20 20.81
C GLY A 152 -44.45 -55.66 20.01
N LYS A 153 -44.51 -55.67 18.68
CA LYS A 153 -43.34 -55.95 17.83
C LYS A 153 -42.99 -54.72 17.02
N THR A 154 -41.80 -54.18 17.31
CA THR A 154 -41.06 -53.27 16.44
C THR A 154 -40.53 -54.02 15.23
#